data_AF-A0A9D5QYM5-F1
#
_entry.id   AF-A0A9D5QYM5-F1
#
_cell.length_a   1.000
_cell.length_b   1.000
_cell.length_c   1.000
_cell.angle_alpha   90.00
_cell.angle_beta   90.00
_cell.angle_gamma   90.00
#
_symmetry.space_group_name_H-M   'P 1'
#
loop_
_entity.id
_entity.type
_entity.pdbx_description
1 polymer ?
#
loop_
_entity_poly.entity_id
_entity_poly.type
_entity_poly.pdbx_seq_one_letter_code
_entity_poly.pdbx_strand_id
1 'polypeptide(L)'
;MSDNTNTLFNGKEVWWSDPENKTSGAYKVLEIKRNPDDPEEGLYDDTIVLISNGVSEAEVEAWELQDLGLRRKRIEEFVNRITAIAEDDDWSVHNHSENYDKVDLYLSKYSNAGQDFGFYVECETGDADEFINVVEGYYNSYDPYEEAALWIGPDGHGKNGAPDDLKDLIADMEECKDNVKGLIDLLRQKLKGIKIVKQTHHSQYSERVYNIRTEVIESIFYTVKDICEQTKTRSILWDDITGHENPDICYEKDSGPSSVLPDTIGIADNDREFYITFATYCDAPVSNAGENIYTETLIDILEYLENYRSTL
;
A
#
# COMPACT_ATOMS: atom_id res chain seq x y z
N MET A 1 -5.69 -0.41 11.00
CA MET A 1 -6.70 -1.34 10.44
C MET A 1 -6.66 -1.18 8.93
N SER A 2 -6.05 -2.13 8.21
CA SER A 2 -5.96 -2.14 6.76
C SER A 2 -7.09 -2.98 6.18
N ASP A 3 -7.93 -2.37 5.34
CA ASP A 3 -9.17 -2.91 4.75
C ASP A 3 -8.99 -4.08 3.75
N ASN A 4 -7.87 -4.83 3.77
CA ASN A 4 -7.51 -5.74 2.67
C ASN A 4 -7.72 -7.24 2.89
N THR A 5 -8.28 -7.69 4.01
CA THR A 5 -8.60 -9.12 4.22
C THR A 5 -10.06 -9.34 4.57
N ASN A 6 -10.98 -8.74 3.81
CA ASN A 6 -12.40 -9.10 3.90
C ASN A 6 -12.66 -10.41 3.14
N THR A 7 -12.54 -11.53 3.87
CA THR A 7 -13.18 -12.85 3.67
C THR A 7 -13.19 -13.40 2.24
N LEU A 8 -12.23 -14.26 1.91
CA LEU A 8 -12.31 -15.19 0.78
C LEU A 8 -13.35 -16.29 1.11
N PHE A 9 -14.21 -16.63 0.14
CA PHE A 9 -15.16 -17.72 0.25
C PHE A 9 -15.46 -18.31 -1.14
N ASN A 10 -15.92 -19.56 -1.19
CA ASN A 10 -16.24 -20.22 -2.44
C ASN A 10 -17.32 -19.44 -3.21
N GLY A 11 -17.03 -19.16 -4.47
CA GLY A 11 -17.87 -18.39 -5.36
C GLY A 11 -17.62 -16.88 -5.37
N LYS A 12 -16.71 -16.37 -4.54
CA LYS A 12 -16.30 -14.96 -4.54
C LYS A 12 -15.58 -14.59 -5.84
N GLU A 13 -15.87 -13.41 -6.37
CA GLU A 13 -15.12 -12.82 -7.49
C GLU A 13 -13.87 -12.12 -6.97
N VAL A 14 -12.75 -12.42 -7.60
CA VAL A 14 -11.42 -11.95 -7.21
C VAL A 14 -10.65 -11.49 -8.43
N TRP A 15 -9.70 -10.57 -8.22
CA TRP A 15 -8.66 -10.27 -9.19
C TRP A 15 -7.39 -11.02 -8.81
N TRP A 16 -6.84 -11.78 -9.74
CA TRP A 16 -5.52 -12.40 -9.59
C TRP A 16 -4.49 -11.59 -10.36
N SER A 17 -3.42 -11.20 -9.69
CA SER A 17 -2.25 -10.56 -10.29
C SER A 17 -1.18 -11.62 -10.55
N ASP A 18 -1.20 -12.21 -11.74
CA ASP A 18 -0.20 -13.20 -12.17
C ASP A 18 1.19 -12.55 -12.15
N PRO A 19 2.17 -13.11 -11.41
CA PRO A 19 3.55 -12.59 -11.38
C PRO A 19 4.21 -12.50 -12.75
N GLU A 20 3.83 -13.35 -13.72
CA GLU A 20 4.32 -13.30 -15.10
C GLU A 20 3.49 -12.38 -16.00
N ASN A 21 2.41 -11.81 -15.48
CA ASN A 21 1.44 -10.94 -16.15
C ASN A 21 0.87 -11.51 -17.46
N LYS A 22 0.79 -12.84 -17.58
CA LYS A 22 0.24 -13.52 -18.76
C LYS A 22 -1.24 -13.82 -18.59
N THR A 23 -1.68 -14.07 -17.36
CA THR A 23 -3.04 -14.47 -17.05
C THR A 23 -3.68 -13.66 -15.92
N SER A 24 -3.14 -12.47 -15.62
CA SER A 24 -3.78 -11.53 -14.69
C SER A 24 -5.22 -11.23 -15.12
N GLY A 25 -6.15 -11.17 -14.17
CA GLY A 25 -7.54 -10.92 -14.51
C GLY A 25 -8.56 -11.21 -13.44
N ALA A 26 -9.82 -11.13 -13.83
CA ALA A 26 -10.96 -11.50 -13.01
C ALA A 26 -11.19 -13.02 -13.00
N TYR A 27 -11.32 -13.58 -11.80
CA TYR A 27 -11.56 -14.99 -11.55
C TYR A 27 -12.63 -15.18 -10.47
N LYS A 28 -13.12 -16.40 -10.35
CA LYS A 28 -14.02 -16.85 -9.30
C LYS A 28 -13.32 -17.92 -8.45
N VAL A 29 -13.42 -17.79 -7.13
CA VAL A 29 -12.93 -18.81 -6.19
C VAL A 29 -13.79 -20.06 -6.32
N LEU A 30 -13.17 -21.20 -6.63
CA LEU A 30 -13.83 -22.50 -6.68
C LEU A 30 -13.70 -23.23 -5.34
N GLU A 31 -12.48 -23.26 -4.80
CA GLU A 31 -12.15 -24.00 -3.59
C GLU A 31 -11.04 -23.30 -2.79
N ILE A 32 -11.18 -23.31 -1.47
CA ILE A 32 -10.14 -22.88 -0.53
C ILE A 32 -9.60 -24.15 0.13
N LYS A 33 -8.33 -24.51 -0.13
CA LYS A 33 -7.72 -25.74 0.36
C LYS A 33 -7.26 -25.60 1.80
N ARG A 34 -8.22 -25.72 2.73
CA ARG A 34 -7.95 -25.69 4.18
C ARG A 34 -7.31 -27.00 4.65
N ASN A 35 -6.62 -26.92 5.78
CA ASN A 35 -6.12 -28.10 6.48
C ASN A 35 -7.31 -29.01 6.88
N PRO A 36 -7.35 -30.27 6.42
CA PRO A 36 -8.43 -31.19 6.77
C PRO A 36 -8.46 -31.57 8.25
N ASP A 37 -7.31 -31.47 8.94
CA ASP A 37 -7.20 -31.79 10.37
C ASP A 37 -7.63 -30.61 11.27
N ASP A 38 -7.69 -29.40 10.73
CA ASP A 38 -8.23 -28.20 11.40
C ASP A 38 -9.05 -27.33 10.43
N PRO A 39 -10.32 -27.67 10.17
CA PRO A 39 -11.17 -26.94 9.23
C PRO A 39 -11.63 -25.55 9.74
N GLU A 40 -11.48 -25.28 11.04
CA GLU A 40 -11.73 -23.96 11.65
C GLU A 40 -10.50 -23.05 11.59
N GLU A 41 -9.35 -23.57 11.14
CA GLU A 41 -8.13 -22.82 10.91
C GLU A 41 -8.40 -21.60 10.00
N GLY A 42 -7.77 -20.48 10.36
CA GLY A 42 -7.92 -19.20 9.67
C GLY A 42 -7.44 -19.28 8.21
N LEU A 43 -7.82 -18.26 7.42
CA LEU A 43 -7.24 -18.05 6.10
C LEU A 43 -5.88 -17.40 6.29
N TYR A 44 -4.81 -18.16 6.07
CA TYR A 44 -3.45 -17.61 5.95
C TYR A 44 -3.16 -17.20 4.51
N ASP A 45 -2.18 -16.32 4.35
CA ASP A 45 -1.75 -15.78 3.06
C ASP A 45 -1.27 -16.87 2.10
N ASP A 46 -0.58 -17.90 2.60
CA ASP A 46 -0.11 -19.06 1.84
C ASP A 46 -1.18 -20.14 1.62
N THR A 47 -2.42 -19.90 2.05
CA THR A 47 -3.53 -20.83 1.78
C THR A 47 -3.71 -20.97 0.28
N ILE A 48 -3.64 -22.20 -0.23
CA ILE A 48 -3.85 -22.46 -1.65
C ILE A 48 -5.34 -22.34 -1.98
N VAL A 49 -5.65 -21.54 -2.99
CA VAL A 49 -6.99 -21.28 -3.50
C VAL A 49 -7.06 -21.71 -4.96
N LEU A 50 -8.03 -22.55 -5.29
CA LEU A 50 -8.36 -22.88 -6.67
C LEU A 50 -9.30 -21.81 -7.22
N ILE A 51 -8.90 -21.16 -8.30
CA ILE A 51 -9.66 -20.11 -8.99
C ILE A 51 -9.95 -20.48 -10.44
N SER A 52 -11.04 -19.96 -11.01
CA SER A 52 -11.40 -20.16 -12.42
C SER A 52 -12.01 -18.92 -13.06
N ASN A 53 -11.70 -18.69 -14.34
CA ASN A 53 -12.35 -17.68 -15.18
C ASN A 53 -13.34 -18.31 -16.18
N GLY A 54 -13.66 -19.60 -16.04
CA GLY A 54 -14.52 -20.37 -16.95
C GLY A 54 -13.84 -20.93 -18.19
N VAL A 55 -12.56 -20.58 -18.44
CA VAL A 55 -11.73 -21.13 -19.52
C VAL A 55 -10.56 -21.94 -18.97
N SER A 56 -9.92 -21.43 -17.92
CA SER A 56 -8.82 -22.08 -17.21
C SER A 56 -9.03 -22.03 -15.70
N GLU A 57 -8.29 -22.89 -15.01
CA GLU A 57 -8.20 -22.93 -13.56
C GLU A 57 -6.75 -22.76 -13.14
N ALA A 58 -6.53 -22.15 -11.98
CA ALA A 58 -5.21 -21.96 -11.39
C ALA A 58 -5.27 -22.18 -9.88
N GLU A 59 -4.20 -22.73 -9.32
CA GLU A 59 -3.98 -22.78 -7.87
C GLU A 59 -3.03 -21.65 -7.51
N VAL A 60 -3.49 -20.78 -6.62
CA VAL A 60 -2.78 -19.55 -6.24
C VAL A 60 -2.78 -19.39 -4.73
N GLU A 61 -1.85 -18.61 -4.20
CA GLU A 61 -1.84 -18.27 -2.79
C GLU A 61 -2.88 -17.17 -2.51
N ALA A 62 -3.51 -17.22 -1.34
CA ALA A 62 -4.59 -16.31 -0.97
C ALA A 62 -4.18 -14.82 -1.02
N TRP A 63 -2.91 -14.51 -0.72
CA TRP A 63 -2.39 -13.13 -0.78
C TRP A 63 -2.30 -12.55 -2.19
N GLU A 64 -2.28 -13.39 -3.24
CA GLU A 64 -2.26 -12.93 -4.63
C GLU A 64 -3.65 -12.44 -5.11
N LEU A 65 -4.68 -12.64 -4.29
CA LEU A 65 -6.07 -12.37 -4.63
C LEU A 65 -6.55 -11.06 -4.02
N GLN A 66 -7.15 -10.21 -4.85
CA GLN A 66 -7.85 -9.01 -4.42
C GLN A 66 -9.35 -9.22 -4.57
N ASP A 67 -10.15 -8.63 -3.68
CA ASP A 67 -11.59 -8.53 -3.92
C ASP A 67 -11.86 -7.72 -5.19
N LEU A 68 -12.54 -8.32 -6.16
CA LEU A 68 -12.76 -7.70 -7.46
C LEU A 68 -13.63 -6.44 -7.37
N GLY A 69 -14.66 -6.46 -6.51
CA GLY A 69 -15.57 -5.32 -6.33
C GLY A 69 -14.87 -4.13 -5.68
N LEU A 70 -14.09 -4.37 -4.62
CA LEU A 70 -13.30 -3.32 -3.96
C LEU A 70 -12.22 -2.75 -4.88
N ARG A 71 -11.56 -3.62 -5.67
CA ARG A 71 -10.59 -3.20 -6.67
C ARG A 71 -11.21 -2.27 -7.71
N ARG A 72 -12.33 -2.67 -8.32
CA ARG A 72 -13.03 -1.87 -9.33
C ARG A 72 -13.46 -0.52 -8.79
N LYS A 73 -14.03 -0.50 -7.58
CA LYS A 73 -14.43 0.75 -6.92
C LYS A 73 -13.24 1.69 -6.68
N ARG A 74 -12.10 1.16 -6.23
CA ARG A 74 -10.87 1.95 -6.04
C ARG A 74 -10.38 2.55 -7.36
N ILE A 75 -10.36 1.75 -8.43
CA ILE A 75 -9.93 2.19 -9.76
C ILE A 75 -10.91 3.24 -10.32
N GLU A 76 -12.21 3.05 -10.15
CA GLU A 76 -13.24 4.03 -10.53
C GLU A 76 -13.06 5.37 -9.80
N GLU A 77 -12.88 5.35 -8.48
CA GLU A 77 -12.63 6.55 -7.68
C GLU A 77 -11.34 7.28 -8.12
N PHE A 78 -10.29 6.51 -8.44
CA PHE A 78 -9.03 7.06 -8.95
C PHE A 78 -9.21 7.69 -10.33
N VAL A 79 -9.81 6.98 -11.29
CA VAL A 79 -10.10 7.48 -12.65
C VAL A 79 -10.94 8.76 -12.58
N ASN A 80 -12.02 8.77 -11.81
CA ASN A 80 -12.87 9.95 -11.65
C ASN A 80 -12.08 11.16 -11.12
N ARG A 81 -11.13 10.95 -10.22
CA ARG A 81 -10.29 12.02 -9.70
C ARG A 81 -9.27 12.52 -10.72
N ILE A 82 -8.64 11.64 -11.49
CA ILE A 82 -7.75 12.02 -12.59
C ILE A 82 -8.51 12.82 -13.64
N THR A 83 -9.68 12.34 -14.07
CA THR A 83 -10.56 13.03 -15.02
C THR A 83 -10.88 14.44 -14.54
N ALA A 84 -11.32 14.59 -13.28
CA ALA A 84 -11.62 15.91 -12.72
C ALA A 84 -10.41 16.85 -12.67
N ILE A 85 -9.20 16.35 -12.37
CA ILE A 85 -7.98 17.17 -12.36
C ILE A 85 -7.60 17.61 -13.78
N ALA A 86 -7.67 16.69 -14.74
CA ALA A 86 -7.26 16.94 -16.11
C ALA A 86 -8.25 17.88 -16.84
N GLU A 87 -9.56 17.67 -16.66
CA GLU A 87 -10.59 18.52 -17.25
C GLU A 87 -10.61 19.94 -16.67
N ASP A 88 -10.23 20.13 -15.40
CA ASP A 88 -10.02 21.46 -14.79
C ASP A 88 -8.85 22.23 -15.43
N ASP A 89 -7.93 21.52 -16.08
CA ASP A 89 -6.81 22.05 -16.87
C ASP A 89 -7.07 21.92 -18.39
N ASP A 90 -8.33 21.89 -18.82
CA ASP A 90 -8.77 21.84 -20.22
C ASP A 90 -8.22 20.63 -21.03
N TRP A 91 -7.95 19.49 -20.37
CA TRP A 91 -7.71 18.22 -21.05
C TRP A 91 -9.02 17.47 -21.28
N SER A 92 -9.10 16.73 -22.37
CA SER A 92 -10.15 15.75 -22.60
C SER A 92 -9.69 14.37 -22.13
N VAL A 93 -10.57 13.64 -21.44
CA VAL A 93 -10.27 12.30 -20.93
C VAL A 93 -11.34 11.31 -21.40
N HIS A 94 -10.91 10.19 -21.97
CA HIS A 94 -11.79 9.08 -22.33
C HIS A 94 -11.33 7.79 -21.65
N ASN A 95 -12.22 7.19 -20.85
CA ASN A 95 -11.97 5.89 -20.23
C ASN A 95 -12.44 4.75 -21.15
N HIS A 96 -11.53 3.86 -21.53
CA HIS A 96 -11.81 2.67 -22.34
C HIS A 96 -12.12 1.43 -21.49
N SER A 97 -11.90 1.49 -20.18
CA SER A 97 -12.20 0.41 -19.23
C SER A 97 -13.66 0.51 -18.76
N GLU A 98 -14.55 -0.31 -19.33
CA GLU A 98 -15.98 -0.34 -18.95
C GLU A 98 -16.20 -0.83 -17.51
N ASN A 99 -15.36 -1.75 -17.03
CA ASN A 99 -15.54 -2.44 -15.75
C ASN A 99 -14.60 -1.95 -14.64
N TYR A 100 -13.69 -0.99 -14.93
CA TYR A 100 -12.66 -0.54 -13.99
C TYR A 100 -11.76 -1.66 -13.45
N ASP A 101 -11.49 -2.66 -14.28
CA ASP A 101 -10.57 -3.77 -13.95
C ASP A 101 -9.10 -3.31 -13.92
N LYS A 102 -8.79 -2.35 -14.79
CA LYS A 102 -7.54 -1.59 -14.92
C LYS A 102 -7.85 -0.13 -15.26
N VAL A 103 -6.85 0.73 -15.14
CA VAL A 103 -6.87 2.09 -15.69
C VAL A 103 -6.54 2.01 -17.18
N ASP A 104 -7.39 2.59 -18.02
CA ASP A 104 -7.19 2.65 -19.47
C ASP A 104 -7.79 3.96 -19.99
N LEU A 105 -6.98 5.02 -19.92
CA LEU A 105 -7.39 6.38 -20.27
C LEU A 105 -6.71 6.85 -21.55
N TYR A 106 -7.46 7.52 -22.41
CA TYR A 106 -6.89 8.36 -23.46
C TYR A 106 -7.04 9.83 -23.05
N LEU A 107 -5.91 10.50 -22.91
CA LEU A 107 -5.84 11.92 -22.57
C LEU A 107 -5.48 12.70 -23.83
N SER A 108 -6.21 13.78 -24.11
CA SER A 108 -5.93 14.63 -25.26
C SER A 108 -6.16 16.11 -24.98
N LYS A 109 -5.50 16.96 -25.76
CA LYS A 109 -5.61 18.41 -25.70
C LYS A 109 -5.28 19.01 -27.07
N TYR A 110 -5.68 20.27 -27.27
CA TYR A 110 -5.27 21.06 -28.43
C TYR A 110 -4.18 22.06 -28.00
N SER A 111 -3.17 22.25 -28.85
CA SER A 111 -2.26 23.38 -28.75
C SER A 111 -2.94 24.69 -29.18
N ASN A 112 -2.28 25.83 -28.93
CA ASN A 112 -2.76 27.12 -29.39
C ASN A 112 -2.82 27.26 -30.92
N ALA A 113 -1.94 26.59 -31.66
CA ALA A 113 -2.02 26.58 -33.14
C ALA A 113 -3.06 25.58 -33.66
N GLY A 114 -3.71 24.82 -32.78
CA GLY A 114 -4.80 23.91 -33.11
C GLY A 114 -4.36 22.48 -33.44
N GLN A 115 -3.12 22.10 -33.12
CA GLN A 115 -2.68 20.71 -33.19
C GLN A 115 -3.39 19.91 -32.11
N ASP A 116 -4.10 18.85 -32.50
CA ASP A 116 -4.60 17.86 -31.56
C ASP A 116 -3.49 16.89 -31.20
N PHE A 117 -3.36 16.57 -29.91
CA PHE A 117 -2.43 15.54 -29.45
C PHE A 117 -3.05 14.77 -28.29
N GLY A 118 -2.61 13.53 -28.14
CA GLY A 118 -3.10 12.67 -27.06
C GLY A 118 -2.39 11.33 -27.02
N PHE A 119 -2.55 10.65 -25.89
CA PHE A 119 -1.84 9.42 -25.59
C PHE A 119 -2.65 8.53 -24.64
N TYR A 120 -2.38 7.23 -24.70
CA TYR A 120 -2.94 6.25 -23.79
C TYR A 120 -2.14 6.18 -22.50
N VAL A 121 -2.84 6.00 -21.39
CA VAL A 121 -2.29 5.68 -20.07
C VAL A 121 -2.98 4.43 -19.57
N GLU A 122 -2.23 3.33 -19.58
CA GLU A 122 -2.68 2.03 -19.06
C GLU A 122 -1.93 1.69 -17.78
N CYS A 123 -2.66 1.36 -16.72
CA CYS A 123 -2.08 1.00 -15.41
C CYS A 123 -2.90 -0.11 -14.74
N GLU A 124 -2.23 -1.00 -14.01
CA GLU A 124 -2.89 -2.13 -13.38
C GLU A 124 -3.53 -1.75 -12.04
N THR A 125 -2.93 -0.90 -11.22
CA THR A 125 -3.30 -0.86 -9.79
C THR A 125 -4.21 0.31 -9.38
N GLY A 126 -4.33 1.32 -10.25
CA GLY A 126 -4.93 2.61 -9.91
C GLY A 126 -4.06 3.43 -8.95
N ASP A 127 -2.74 3.20 -8.99
CA ASP A 127 -1.76 3.93 -8.18
C ASP A 127 -1.31 5.22 -8.87
N ALA A 128 -1.13 6.28 -8.06
CA ALA A 128 -0.78 7.59 -8.56
C ALA A 128 0.65 7.65 -9.13
N ASP A 129 1.61 6.97 -8.51
CA ASP A 129 2.99 6.96 -8.99
C ASP A 129 3.08 6.13 -10.28
N GLU A 130 2.41 4.97 -10.35
CA GLU A 130 2.29 4.18 -11.59
C GLU A 130 1.74 5.05 -12.73
N PHE A 131 0.60 5.72 -12.50
CA PHE A 131 -0.03 6.59 -13.50
C PHE A 131 0.89 7.72 -13.96
N ILE A 132 1.48 8.46 -13.01
CA ILE A 132 2.39 9.58 -13.31
C ILE A 132 3.62 9.10 -14.08
N ASN A 133 4.16 7.92 -13.75
CA ASN A 133 5.30 7.34 -14.46
C ASN A 133 4.98 7.03 -15.93
N VAL A 134 3.77 6.58 -16.25
CA VAL A 134 3.35 6.35 -17.65
C VAL A 134 3.25 7.69 -18.41
N VAL A 135 2.66 8.72 -17.80
CA VAL A 135 2.60 10.07 -18.40
C VAL A 135 4.00 10.66 -18.61
N GLU A 136 4.91 10.48 -17.64
CA GLU A 136 6.32 10.85 -17.76
C GLU A 136 7.04 10.08 -18.86
N GLY A 137 6.70 8.80 -19.05
CA GLY A 137 7.17 7.98 -20.15
C GLY A 137 6.87 8.64 -21.50
N TYR A 138 5.61 9.04 -21.72
CA TYR A 138 5.20 9.76 -22.93
C TYR A 138 5.97 11.08 -23.10
N TYR A 139 6.03 11.92 -22.06
CA TYR A 139 6.76 13.19 -22.08
C TYR A 139 8.25 13.01 -22.46
N ASN A 140 8.90 12.00 -21.89
CA ASN A 140 10.32 11.74 -22.12
C ASN A 140 10.59 11.20 -23.54
N SER A 141 9.65 10.43 -24.10
CA SER A 141 9.75 9.93 -25.48
C SER A 141 9.36 10.94 -26.55
N TYR A 142 8.57 11.96 -26.19
CA TYR A 142 8.07 12.95 -27.15
C TYR A 142 9.20 13.89 -27.61
N ASP A 143 9.53 13.86 -28.90
CA ASP A 143 10.49 14.76 -29.54
C ASP A 143 9.77 15.77 -30.44
N PRO A 144 9.70 17.06 -30.05
CA PRO A 144 9.05 18.10 -30.85
C PRO A 144 9.55 18.20 -32.29
N TYR A 145 10.82 17.90 -32.54
CA TYR A 145 11.41 17.98 -33.88
C TYR A 145 10.99 16.80 -34.76
N GLU A 146 10.89 15.60 -34.19
CA GLU A 146 10.39 14.41 -34.88
C GLU A 146 8.90 14.58 -35.22
N GLU A 147 8.12 15.06 -34.26
CA GLU A 147 6.69 15.34 -34.44
C GLU A 147 6.46 16.43 -35.48
N ALA A 148 7.21 17.54 -35.43
CA ALA A 148 7.15 18.58 -36.44
C ALA A 148 7.46 18.05 -37.85
N ALA A 149 8.42 17.13 -37.99
CA ALA A 149 8.79 16.56 -39.28
C ALA A 149 7.64 15.83 -39.98
N LEU A 150 6.69 15.27 -39.22
CA LEU A 150 5.47 14.64 -39.77
C LEU A 150 4.58 15.63 -40.52
N TRP A 151 4.64 16.91 -40.14
CA TRP A 151 3.81 18.01 -40.64
C TRP A 151 4.52 18.93 -41.64
N ILE A 152 5.79 18.67 -41.97
CA ILE A 152 6.50 19.39 -43.01
C ILE A 152 6.08 18.88 -44.40
N GLY A 153 5.82 19.82 -45.30
CA GLY A 153 5.53 19.63 -46.72
C GLY A 153 6.79 19.56 -47.59
N PRO A 154 6.67 19.11 -48.86
CA PRO A 154 7.81 18.99 -49.77
C PRO A 154 8.51 20.33 -50.11
N ASP A 155 7.85 21.45 -49.89
CA ASP A 155 8.36 22.82 -50.06
C ASP A 155 9.07 23.36 -48.81
N GLY A 156 9.10 22.59 -47.72
CA GLY A 156 9.74 22.97 -46.46
C GLY A 156 8.85 23.77 -45.50
N HIS A 157 7.58 23.96 -45.84
CA HIS A 157 6.58 24.65 -45.02
C HIS A 157 5.64 23.66 -44.33
N GLY A 158 4.88 24.11 -43.32
CA GLY A 158 3.86 23.28 -42.70
C GLY A 158 2.75 22.88 -43.68
N LYS A 159 2.19 21.68 -43.51
CA LYS A 159 1.09 21.14 -44.32
C LYS A 159 -0.15 20.84 -43.48
N ASN A 160 -1.28 20.60 -44.14
CA ASN A 160 -2.52 20.14 -43.53
C ASN A 160 -3.07 21.03 -42.39
N GLY A 161 -2.84 22.35 -42.46
CA GLY A 161 -3.32 23.30 -41.45
C GLY A 161 -2.30 23.60 -40.35
N ALA A 162 -1.15 22.94 -40.34
CA ALA A 162 -0.04 23.28 -39.47
C ALA A 162 0.58 24.66 -39.86
N PRO A 163 1.28 25.34 -38.93
CA PRO A 163 1.92 26.63 -39.21
C PRO A 163 2.84 26.61 -40.43
N ASP A 164 2.74 27.63 -41.29
CA ASP A 164 3.52 27.72 -42.53
C ASP A 164 5.03 27.86 -42.28
N ASP A 165 5.42 28.64 -41.28
CA ASP A 165 6.82 28.80 -40.86
C ASP A 165 7.26 27.62 -39.98
N LEU A 166 8.39 27.02 -40.33
CA LEU A 166 8.95 25.87 -39.61
C LEU A 166 9.22 26.17 -38.13
N LYS A 167 9.60 27.41 -37.79
CA LYS A 167 9.83 27.80 -36.41
C LYS A 167 8.53 27.78 -35.61
N ASP A 168 7.44 28.27 -36.20
CA ASP A 168 6.14 28.29 -35.55
C ASP A 168 5.58 26.86 -35.41
N LEU A 169 5.85 25.98 -36.38
CA LEU A 169 5.52 24.55 -36.29
C LEU A 169 6.28 23.85 -35.17
N ILE A 170 7.59 24.09 -35.03
CA ILE A 170 8.38 23.51 -33.94
C ILE A 170 7.89 24.06 -32.59
N ALA A 171 7.61 25.36 -32.50
CA ALA A 171 7.09 25.97 -31.29
C ALA A 171 5.75 25.36 -30.86
N ASP A 172 4.89 24.99 -31.82
CA ASP A 172 3.63 24.31 -31.55
C ASP A 172 3.83 22.91 -30.94
N MET A 173 4.79 22.14 -31.45
CA MET A 173 5.14 20.83 -30.89
C MET A 173 5.86 20.94 -29.52
N GLU A 174 6.66 21.99 -29.33
CA GLU A 174 7.24 22.32 -28.02
C GLU A 174 6.13 22.66 -27.00
N GLU A 175 5.09 23.39 -27.42
CA GLU A 175 3.92 23.66 -26.59
C GLU A 175 3.16 22.38 -26.22
N CYS A 176 2.97 21.45 -27.16
CA CYS A 176 2.38 20.13 -26.85
C CYS A 176 3.16 19.42 -25.74
N LYS A 177 4.49 19.41 -25.83
CA LYS A 177 5.36 18.82 -24.81
C LYS A 177 5.27 19.54 -23.46
N ASP A 178 5.24 20.88 -23.48
CA ASP A 178 5.11 21.71 -22.28
C ASP A 178 3.73 21.51 -21.60
N ASN A 179 2.66 21.33 -22.36
CA ASN A 179 1.34 20.98 -21.84
C ASN A 179 1.39 19.65 -21.07
N VAL A 180 2.05 18.61 -21.61
CA VAL A 180 2.23 17.33 -20.89
C VAL A 180 3.03 17.53 -19.60
N LYS A 181 4.08 18.36 -19.65
CA LYS A 181 4.88 18.69 -18.45
C LYS A 181 4.03 19.37 -17.39
N GLY A 182 3.17 20.30 -17.79
CA GLY A 182 2.19 20.99 -16.95
C GLY A 182 1.23 20.00 -16.28
N LEU A 183 0.69 19.06 -17.06
CA LEU A 183 -0.16 17.99 -16.54
C LEU A 183 0.57 17.14 -15.49
N ILE A 184 1.82 16.74 -15.73
CA ILE A 184 2.63 15.97 -14.76
C ILE A 184 2.79 16.75 -13.44
N ASP A 185 3.14 18.04 -13.51
CA ASP A 185 3.31 18.85 -12.31
C ASP A 185 1.99 19.06 -11.56
N LEU A 186 0.89 19.27 -12.29
CA LEU A 186 -0.45 19.37 -11.74
C LEU A 186 -0.87 18.09 -11.03
N LEU A 187 -0.69 16.93 -11.67
CA LEU A 187 -0.97 15.61 -11.09
C LEU A 187 -0.14 15.40 -9.83
N ARG A 188 1.18 15.63 -9.89
CA ARG A 188 2.07 15.53 -8.72
C ARG A 188 1.64 16.45 -7.59
N GLN A 189 1.12 17.64 -7.88
CA GLN A 189 0.63 18.59 -6.87
C GLN A 189 -0.72 18.16 -6.27
N LYS A 190 -1.70 17.81 -7.10
CA LYS A 190 -3.09 17.51 -6.71
C LYS A 190 -3.25 16.11 -6.13
N LEU A 191 -2.31 15.22 -6.45
CA LEU A 191 -2.19 13.89 -5.88
C LEU A 191 -1.15 13.85 -4.74
N LYS A 192 -0.43 14.97 -4.46
CA LYS A 192 0.51 15.07 -3.34
C LYS A 192 -0.22 14.89 -2.02
N GLY A 193 0.31 14.00 -1.16
CA GLY A 193 -0.29 13.76 0.15
C GLY A 193 -1.52 12.86 0.11
N ILE A 194 -1.89 12.34 -1.06
CA ILE A 194 -2.60 11.08 -1.11
C ILE A 194 -1.60 10.01 -0.63
N LYS A 195 -1.57 9.78 0.69
CA LYS A 195 -1.18 8.46 1.21
C LYS A 195 -2.31 7.52 0.79
N ILE A 196 -2.39 7.19 -0.51
CA ILE A 196 -2.91 5.90 -0.88
C ILE A 196 -1.97 4.98 -0.15
N VAL A 197 -2.52 4.21 0.78
CA VAL A 197 -1.83 3.05 1.33
C VAL A 197 -1.26 2.38 0.10
N LYS A 198 0.06 2.49 -0.11
CA LYS A 198 0.80 1.70 -1.10
C LYS A 198 0.13 0.36 -1.01
N GLN A 199 -0.39 -0.21 -2.10
CA GLN A 199 -0.82 -1.59 -2.00
C GLN A 199 0.37 -2.27 -1.35
N THR A 200 0.19 -2.66 -0.08
CA THR A 200 1.06 -3.60 0.53
C THR A 200 0.73 -4.78 -0.37
N HIS A 201 1.49 -4.95 -1.45
CA HIS A 201 2.15 -6.21 -1.64
C HIS A 201 2.62 -6.49 -0.23
N HIS A 202 1.90 -7.34 0.49
CA HIS A 202 2.39 -7.84 1.73
C HIS A 202 3.70 -8.51 1.32
N SER A 203 4.77 -7.72 1.33
CA SER A 203 6.09 -8.29 1.21
C SER A 203 6.11 -9.25 2.38
N GLN A 204 6.57 -10.47 2.14
CA GLN A 204 6.76 -11.45 3.23
C GLN A 204 7.45 -10.81 4.44
N TYR A 205 8.21 -9.72 4.23
CA TYR A 205 8.77 -8.86 5.26
C TYR A 205 7.75 -8.13 6.16
N SER A 206 6.73 -7.45 5.62
CA SER A 206 5.76 -6.70 6.45
C SER A 206 4.82 -7.61 7.25
N GLU A 207 4.38 -8.73 6.67
CA GLU A 207 3.62 -9.76 7.40
C GLU A 207 4.48 -10.47 8.44
N ARG A 208 5.72 -10.87 8.10
CA ARG A 208 6.64 -11.41 9.11
C ARG A 208 6.83 -10.43 10.26
N VAL A 209 7.00 -9.14 10.00
CA VAL A 209 7.14 -8.14 11.08
C VAL A 209 5.86 -8.01 11.92
N TYR A 210 4.67 -8.08 11.30
CA TYR A 210 3.39 -8.04 12.02
C TYR A 210 3.11 -9.33 12.81
N ASN A 211 3.38 -10.50 12.22
CA ASN A 211 3.24 -11.81 12.85
C ASN A 211 4.25 -11.97 13.99
N ILE A 212 5.52 -11.62 13.77
CA ILE A 212 6.54 -11.56 14.83
C ILE A 212 6.07 -10.64 15.96
N ARG A 213 5.55 -9.45 15.64
CA ARG A 213 5.01 -8.56 16.68
C ARG A 213 3.88 -9.21 17.47
N THR A 214 2.95 -9.88 16.79
CA THR A 214 1.81 -10.55 17.42
C THR A 214 2.25 -11.72 18.29
N GLU A 215 3.14 -12.57 17.78
CA GLU A 215 3.75 -13.69 18.51
C GLU A 215 4.51 -13.20 19.75
N VAL A 216 5.28 -12.11 19.63
CA VAL A 216 6.02 -11.51 20.75
C VAL A 216 5.06 -10.95 21.79
N ILE A 217 4.01 -10.22 21.39
CA ILE A 217 2.98 -9.70 22.32
C ILE A 217 2.29 -10.85 23.07
N GLU A 218 1.92 -11.92 22.35
CA GLU A 218 1.28 -13.10 22.94
C GLU A 218 2.24 -13.81 23.91
N SER A 219 3.52 -13.95 23.54
CA SER A 219 4.56 -14.56 24.37
C SER A 219 4.84 -13.74 25.63
N ILE A 220 4.86 -12.40 25.53
CA ILE A 220 4.94 -11.51 26.69
C ILE A 220 3.73 -11.72 27.58
N PHE A 221 2.52 -11.69 27.03
CA PHE A 221 1.29 -11.85 27.81
C PHE A 221 1.30 -13.15 28.62
N TYR A 222 1.58 -14.29 27.99
CA TYR A 222 1.60 -15.58 28.69
C TYR A 222 2.77 -15.68 29.67
N THR A 223 3.92 -15.09 29.37
CA THR A 223 5.07 -15.08 30.29
C THR A 223 4.79 -14.23 31.53
N VAL A 224 4.22 -13.03 31.37
CA VAL A 224 3.78 -12.19 32.48
C VAL A 224 2.72 -12.90 33.31
N LYS A 225 1.77 -13.56 32.65
CA LYS A 225 0.69 -14.32 33.31
C LYS A 225 1.25 -15.46 34.17
N ASP A 226 2.15 -16.27 33.61
CA ASP A 226 2.81 -17.36 34.32
C ASP A 226 3.63 -16.87 35.53
N ILE A 227 4.42 -15.80 35.36
CA ILE A 227 5.14 -15.17 36.48
C ILE A 227 4.16 -14.71 37.58
N CYS A 228 3.07 -14.03 37.20
CA CYS A 228 2.06 -13.55 38.15
C CYS A 228 1.39 -14.72 38.90
N GLU A 229 1.11 -15.84 38.22
CA GLU A 229 0.56 -17.05 38.82
C GLU A 229 1.52 -17.69 39.83
N GLN A 230 2.81 -17.79 39.49
CA GLN A 230 3.86 -18.38 40.36
C GLN A 230 4.13 -17.52 41.61
N THR A 231 4.22 -16.19 41.42
CA THR A 231 4.50 -15.23 42.49
C THR A 231 3.26 -14.83 43.30
N LYS A 232 2.06 -15.21 42.84
CA LYS A 232 0.75 -14.81 43.40
C LYS A 232 0.57 -13.29 43.44
N THR A 233 1.08 -12.60 42.43
CA THR A 233 0.90 -11.16 42.23
C THR A 233 0.08 -10.91 40.96
N ARG A 234 -0.21 -9.64 40.65
CA ARG A 234 -0.86 -9.24 39.39
C ARG A 234 0.06 -8.40 38.49
N SER A 235 1.23 -8.09 39.01
CA SER A 235 2.20 -7.20 38.40
C SER A 235 3.58 -7.44 39.01
N ILE A 236 4.61 -7.04 38.28
CA ILE A 236 6.02 -7.30 38.55
C ILE A 236 6.76 -5.98 38.35
N LEU A 237 7.68 -5.63 39.25
CA LEU A 237 8.47 -4.43 39.11
C LEU A 237 9.53 -4.62 38.02
N TRP A 238 9.75 -3.58 37.22
CA TRP A 238 10.80 -3.59 36.20
C TRP A 238 12.20 -3.82 36.80
N ASP A 239 12.42 -3.30 38.00
CA ASP A 239 13.64 -3.49 38.80
C ASP A 239 13.92 -4.98 39.07
N ASP A 240 12.89 -5.76 39.40
CA ASP A 240 13.02 -7.20 39.65
C ASP A 240 13.31 -7.96 38.35
N ILE A 241 12.58 -7.63 37.28
CA ILE A 241 12.70 -8.27 35.95
C ILE A 241 14.11 -8.08 35.36
N THR A 242 14.73 -6.93 35.65
CA THR A 242 16.02 -6.54 35.06
C THR A 242 17.21 -6.75 35.99
N GLY A 243 17.03 -7.40 37.14
CA GLY A 243 18.11 -7.63 38.10
C GLY A 243 18.73 -6.33 38.64
N HIS A 244 17.91 -5.30 38.82
CA HIS A 244 18.28 -3.95 39.25
C HIS A 244 19.06 -3.11 38.22
N GLU A 245 19.23 -3.56 36.98
CA GLU A 245 19.90 -2.77 35.94
C GLU A 245 19.04 -1.61 35.43
N ASN A 246 17.71 -1.78 35.43
CA ASN A 246 16.73 -0.74 35.05
C ASN A 246 17.07 -0.01 33.74
N PRO A 247 17.27 -0.72 32.62
CA PRO A 247 17.46 -0.07 31.32
C PRO A 247 16.20 0.71 30.92
N ASP A 248 16.43 1.86 30.28
CA ASP A 248 15.39 2.56 29.54
C ASP A 248 14.97 1.75 28.31
N ILE A 249 13.72 1.94 27.88
CA ILE A 249 13.19 1.37 26.65
C ILE A 249 12.79 2.45 25.65
N CYS A 250 12.73 2.07 24.37
CA CYS A 250 12.28 2.97 23.30
C CYS A 250 10.75 3.01 23.22
N TYR A 251 10.18 4.20 23.36
CA TYR A 251 8.75 4.48 23.36
C TYR A 251 8.39 5.42 22.22
N GLU A 252 7.29 5.14 21.52
CA GLU A 252 6.82 5.94 20.38
C GLU A 252 5.86 7.06 20.82
N LYS A 253 6.21 8.32 20.56
CA LYS A 253 5.34 9.50 20.74
C LYS A 253 5.08 10.18 19.39
N ASP A 254 4.04 11.01 19.31
CA ASP A 254 3.73 11.83 18.13
C ASP A 254 4.92 12.70 17.66
N SER A 255 5.80 13.09 18.59
CA SER A 255 7.01 13.87 18.33
C SER A 255 8.22 13.06 17.88
N GLY A 256 8.11 11.73 17.80
CA GLY A 256 9.20 10.79 17.54
C GLY A 256 9.56 9.92 18.75
N PRO A 257 10.57 9.03 18.60
CA PRO A 257 10.96 8.07 19.63
C PRO A 257 11.56 8.75 20.86
N SER A 258 11.26 8.20 22.03
CA SER A 258 11.72 8.67 23.34
C SER A 258 12.26 7.52 24.18
N SER A 259 13.34 7.76 24.93
CA SER A 259 13.82 6.86 25.98
C SER A 259 12.93 7.04 27.22
N VAL A 260 12.38 5.96 27.77
CA VAL A 260 11.55 5.99 28.98
C VAL A 260 11.88 4.82 29.89
N LEU A 261 11.82 5.02 31.20
CA LEU A 261 12.06 3.96 32.18
C LEU A 261 10.74 3.27 32.54
N PRO A 262 10.56 1.96 32.26
CA PRO A 262 9.42 1.20 32.77
C PRO A 262 9.46 1.11 34.31
N ASP A 263 8.28 1.12 34.92
CA ASP A 263 8.10 0.98 36.37
C ASP A 263 7.57 -0.40 36.73
N THR A 264 6.44 -0.78 36.12
CA THR A 264 5.74 -2.04 36.40
C THR A 264 5.16 -2.64 35.13
N ILE A 265 5.25 -3.97 34.99
CA ILE A 265 4.56 -4.77 33.97
C ILE A 265 3.52 -5.68 34.67
N GLY A 266 2.30 -5.78 34.15
CA GLY A 266 1.26 -6.60 34.78
C GLY A 266 0.11 -7.03 33.86
N ILE A 267 -0.83 -7.80 34.42
CA ILE A 267 -2.03 -8.25 33.70
C ILE A 267 -3.18 -7.26 33.92
N ALA A 268 -3.80 -6.83 32.83
CA ALA A 268 -4.91 -5.88 32.85
C ALA A 268 -6.16 -6.46 33.53
N ASP A 269 -7.10 -5.59 33.90
CA ASP A 269 -8.31 -5.97 34.63
C ASP A 269 -9.20 -6.99 33.90
N ASN A 270 -9.10 -7.03 32.57
CA ASN A 270 -9.86 -7.89 31.70
C ASN A 270 -9.25 -9.30 31.52
N ASP A 271 -8.07 -9.56 32.08
CA ASP A 271 -7.28 -10.79 31.94
C ASP A 271 -7.01 -11.21 30.48
N ARG A 272 -7.02 -10.25 29.55
CA ARG A 272 -6.82 -10.48 28.10
C ARG A 272 -5.56 -9.84 27.54
N GLU A 273 -4.95 -8.93 28.27
CA GLU A 273 -3.76 -8.21 27.83
C GLU A 273 -2.84 -7.86 29.00
N PHE A 274 -1.58 -7.56 28.69
CA PHE A 274 -0.65 -6.99 29.64
C PHE A 274 -0.63 -5.46 29.52
N TYR A 275 -0.13 -4.80 30.54
CA TYR A 275 0.16 -3.38 30.53
C TYR A 275 1.58 -3.10 31.02
N ILE A 276 2.14 -1.96 30.59
CA ILE A 276 3.41 -1.43 31.08
C ILE A 276 3.18 0.01 31.54
N THR A 277 3.55 0.27 32.79
CA THR A 277 3.60 1.62 33.36
C THR A 277 5.02 2.15 33.35
N PHE A 278 5.17 3.46 33.41
CA PHE A 278 6.45 4.14 33.31
C PHE A 278 6.70 5.01 34.53
N ALA A 279 7.97 5.31 34.79
CA ALA A 279 8.36 6.20 35.87
C ALA A 279 7.66 7.56 35.72
N THR A 280 7.17 8.11 36.84
CA THR A 280 6.31 9.31 36.85
C THR A 280 6.93 10.55 36.18
N TYR A 281 8.25 10.62 36.07
CA TYR A 281 8.95 11.73 35.41
C TYR A 281 9.08 11.59 33.89
N CYS A 282 8.73 10.43 33.29
CA CYS A 282 8.83 10.19 31.85
C CYS A 282 7.69 10.80 31.02
N ASP A 283 6.60 11.25 31.68
CA ASP A 283 5.38 11.75 31.04
C ASP A 283 4.94 10.86 29.85
N ALA A 284 4.85 9.56 30.13
CA ALA A 284 4.49 8.51 29.18
C ALA A 284 3.22 7.82 29.69
N PRO A 285 2.16 7.74 28.87
CA PRO A 285 0.95 7.01 29.26
C PRO A 285 1.23 5.51 29.35
N VAL A 286 0.33 4.79 30.03
CA VAL A 286 0.38 3.33 30.13
C VAL A 286 0.34 2.73 28.72
N SER A 287 1.21 1.75 28.46
CA SER A 287 1.22 0.99 27.21
C SER A 287 0.39 -0.28 27.40
N ASN A 288 -0.78 -0.35 26.77
CA ASN A 288 -1.63 -1.55 26.78
C ASN A 288 -1.24 -2.44 25.59
N ALA A 289 -1.03 -3.73 25.84
CA ALA A 289 -0.60 -4.70 24.82
C ALA A 289 0.62 -4.22 23.98
N GLY A 290 1.48 -3.36 24.55
CA GLY A 290 2.65 -2.82 23.85
C GLY A 290 2.35 -1.81 22.74
N GLU A 291 1.16 -1.19 22.70
CA GLU A 291 0.69 -0.33 21.59
C GLU A 291 1.64 0.81 21.20
N ASN A 292 2.43 1.34 22.16
CA ASN A 292 3.38 2.45 21.94
C ASN A 292 4.86 2.01 22.02
N ILE A 293 5.14 0.72 21.84
CA ILE A 293 6.49 0.15 21.97
C ILE A 293 6.88 -0.54 20.67
N TYR A 294 8.10 -0.30 20.19
CA TYR A 294 8.65 -0.92 18.99
C TYR A 294 8.83 -2.43 19.17
N THR A 295 8.66 -3.21 18.09
CA THR A 295 8.75 -4.68 18.14
C THR A 295 10.10 -5.18 18.64
N GLU A 296 11.21 -4.53 18.24
CA GLU A 296 12.56 -4.85 18.74
C GLU A 296 12.64 -4.69 20.26
N THR A 297 12.10 -3.60 20.78
CA THR A 297 12.03 -3.33 22.23
C THR A 297 11.11 -4.33 22.96
N LEU A 298 10.03 -4.80 22.33
CA LEU A 298 9.20 -5.87 22.90
C LEU A 298 9.95 -7.19 22.98
N ILE A 299 10.80 -7.52 21.99
CA ILE A 299 11.66 -8.71 22.04
C ILE A 299 12.63 -8.63 23.21
N ASP A 300 13.27 -7.48 23.42
CA ASP A 300 14.16 -7.27 24.57
C ASP A 300 13.42 -7.44 25.90
N ILE A 301 12.21 -6.88 26.02
CA ILE A 301 11.35 -7.03 27.21
C ILE A 301 11.01 -8.51 27.44
N LEU A 302 10.66 -9.25 26.38
CA LEU A 302 10.37 -10.67 26.47
C LEU A 302 11.59 -11.44 26.99
N GLU A 303 12.79 -11.15 26.50
CA GLU A 303 14.03 -11.79 26.96
C GLU A 303 14.26 -11.55 28.47
N TYR A 304 14.08 -10.31 28.95
CA TYR A 304 14.16 -10.01 30.38
C TYR A 304 13.13 -10.82 31.19
N LEU A 305 11.90 -10.89 30.72
CA LEU A 305 10.82 -11.64 31.38
C LEU A 305 11.10 -13.15 31.41
N GLU A 306 11.61 -13.73 30.33
CA GLU A 306 11.96 -15.15 30.26
C GLU A 306 13.12 -15.49 31.20
N ASN A 307 14.14 -14.63 31.23
CA ASN A 307 15.26 -14.75 32.16
C ASN A 307 14.78 -14.69 33.60
N TYR A 308 13.97 -13.69 33.95
CA TYR A 308 13.38 -13.57 35.28
C TYR A 308 12.52 -14.79 35.65
N ARG A 309 11.62 -15.22 34.76
CA ARG A 309 10.78 -16.42 34.94
C ARG A 309 11.62 -17.66 35.24
N SER A 310 12.78 -17.83 34.59
CA SER A 310 13.66 -18.98 34.82
C SER A 310 14.27 -19.04 36.23
N THR A 311 14.20 -17.94 36.99
CA THR A 311 14.75 -17.83 38.36
C THR A 311 13.72 -18.04 39.47
N LEU A 312 12.43 -18.13 39.13
CA LEU A 312 11.31 -18.34 40.06
C LEU A 312 11.14 -19.81 40.45
#